data_AF-A0AAE1F1Q3-F1
#
_entry.id   AF-A0AAE1F1Q3-F1
#
_cell.length_a   1.000
_cell.length_b   1.000
_cell.length_c   1.000
_cell.angle_alpha   90.00
_cell.angle_beta   90.00
_cell.angle_gamma   90.00
#
_symmetry.space_group_name_H-M   'P 1'
#
loop_
_entity.id
_entity.type
_entity.pdbx_description
1 polymer ?
#
loop_
_entity_poly.entity_id
_entity_poly.type
_entity_poly.pdbx_seq_one_letter_code
_entity_poly.pdbx_strand_id
1 'polypeptide(L)'
;MTGLVILACVTIAASVTAIRPDALQCGPCDPSHCPAIGECHRGITWDVCNCCEVCAKGINDECGGPWSAYGKCGFGLTCLKDARDCPYLFNPRGSASDTGSNICDEYLFNAIGRCVQSGRVVESAFKRNLAKELLAEEQRQQQQQQQQQQHHQQKQQRAEPAEGGINSHLTPRMTPLWSARG
;
A
#
# COMPACT_ATOMS: atom_id res chain seq x y z
N MET A 1 -50.12 -11.76 -36.05
CA MET A 1 -49.79 -10.62 -35.15
C MET A 1 -48.47 -10.78 -34.40
N THR A 2 -47.97 -12.01 -34.20
CA THR A 2 -46.70 -12.30 -33.50
C THR A 2 -45.42 -11.98 -34.29
N GLY A 3 -45.43 -12.10 -35.62
CA GLY A 3 -44.24 -11.87 -36.47
C GLY A 3 -43.80 -10.40 -36.57
N LEU A 4 -44.75 -9.45 -36.54
CA LEU A 4 -44.46 -8.01 -36.56
C LEU A 4 -43.81 -7.54 -35.25
N VAL A 5 -44.17 -8.17 -34.12
CA VAL A 5 -43.60 -7.86 -32.80
C VAL A 5 -42.14 -8.32 -32.73
N ILE A 6 -41.82 -9.50 -33.28
CA ILE A 6 -40.43 -10.01 -33.29
C ILE A 6 -39.54 -9.16 -34.20
N LEU A 7 -40.03 -8.75 -35.38
CA LEU A 7 -39.29 -7.86 -36.28
C LEU A 7 -39.04 -6.49 -35.66
N ALA A 8 -40.02 -5.92 -34.95
CA ALA A 8 -39.85 -4.67 -34.21
C ALA A 8 -38.84 -4.80 -33.05
N CYS A 9 -38.81 -5.92 -32.33
CA CYS A 9 -37.83 -6.14 -31.27
C CYS A 9 -36.39 -6.29 -31.80
N VAL A 10 -36.20 -6.92 -32.96
CA VAL A 10 -34.87 -7.09 -33.57
C VAL A 10 -34.31 -5.76 -34.09
N THR A 11 -35.17 -4.86 -34.62
CA THR A 11 -34.72 -3.52 -35.06
C THR A 11 -34.39 -2.60 -33.89
N ILE A 12 -35.08 -2.72 -32.75
CA ILE A 12 -34.77 -1.94 -31.54
C ILE A 12 -33.45 -2.41 -30.90
N ALA A 13 -33.12 -3.70 -30.98
CA ALA A 13 -31.85 -4.21 -30.46
C ALA A 13 -30.62 -3.84 -31.33
N ALA A 14 -30.82 -3.61 -32.64
CA ALA A 14 -29.75 -3.29 -33.58
C ALA A 14 -29.32 -1.80 -33.56
N SER A 15 -30.10 -0.90 -32.95
CA SER A 15 -29.83 0.55 -32.94
C SER A 15 -29.00 1.03 -31.75
N VAL A 16 -28.55 0.13 -30.86
CA VAL A 16 -27.57 0.48 -29.81
C VAL A 16 -26.18 0.54 -30.44
N THR A 17 -25.96 1.58 -31.25
CA THR A 17 -24.63 1.97 -31.70
C THR A 17 -23.82 2.36 -30.47
N ALA A 18 -22.63 1.77 -30.33
CA ALA A 18 -21.72 2.05 -29.25
C ALA A 18 -21.33 3.53 -29.29
N ILE A 19 -21.89 4.35 -28.40
CA ILE A 19 -21.40 5.69 -28.13
C ILE A 19 -20.00 5.50 -27.54
N ARG A 20 -18.97 5.70 -28.37
CA ARG A 20 -17.61 5.80 -27.88
C ARG A 20 -17.54 7.15 -27.16
N PRO A 21 -17.19 7.19 -25.85
CA PRO A 21 -16.88 8.46 -25.24
C PRO A 21 -15.64 9.00 -25.95
N ASP A 22 -15.77 10.12 -26.66
CA ASP A 22 -14.62 10.86 -27.14
C ASP A 22 -13.72 11.16 -25.94
N ALA A 23 -12.45 10.78 -26.05
CA ALA A 23 -11.47 11.22 -25.06
C ALA A 23 -11.53 12.74 -25.00
N LEU A 24 -11.60 13.32 -23.80
CA LEU A 24 -11.70 14.76 -23.61
C LEU A 24 -10.49 15.44 -24.29
N GLN A 25 -10.68 15.94 -25.51
CA GLN A 25 -9.64 16.59 -26.28
C GLN A 25 -9.93 18.09 -26.32
N CYS A 26 -8.97 18.88 -25.84
CA CYS A 26 -9.11 20.32 -25.83
C CYS A 26 -9.11 20.85 -27.27
N GLY A 27 -10.08 21.71 -27.59
CA GLY A 27 -10.10 22.47 -28.83
C GLY A 27 -9.06 23.59 -28.84
N PRO A 28 -9.04 24.41 -29.92
CA PRO A 28 -8.22 25.62 -29.94
C PRO A 28 -8.60 26.54 -28.78
N CYS A 29 -7.61 27.02 -28.03
CA CYS A 29 -7.82 27.96 -26.93
C CYS A 29 -8.18 29.34 -27.47
N ASP A 30 -9.31 29.88 -27.01
CA ASP A 30 -9.71 31.26 -27.26
C ASP A 30 -9.93 31.97 -25.92
N PRO A 31 -8.96 32.79 -25.46
CA PRO A 31 -9.05 33.50 -24.18
C PRO A 31 -10.24 34.47 -24.07
N SER A 32 -10.82 34.91 -25.20
CA SER A 32 -11.97 35.83 -25.19
C SER A 32 -13.25 35.19 -24.64
N HIS A 33 -13.32 33.86 -24.64
CA HIS A 33 -14.43 33.09 -24.08
C HIS A 33 -14.23 32.73 -22.60
N CYS A 34 -13.09 33.09 -22.00
CA CYS A 34 -12.82 32.77 -20.62
C CYS A 34 -13.67 33.62 -19.66
N PRO A 35 -14.22 33.02 -18.59
CA PRO A 35 -14.95 33.77 -17.59
C PRO A 35 -14.00 34.69 -16.82
N ALA A 36 -14.48 35.88 -16.45
CA ALA A 36 -13.73 36.77 -15.56
C ALA A 36 -13.56 36.12 -14.19
N ILE A 37 -12.31 36.02 -13.72
CA ILE A 37 -12.01 35.54 -12.37
C ILE A 37 -12.04 36.69 -11.37
N GLY A 38 -12.57 36.41 -10.17
CA GLY A 38 -12.53 37.34 -9.05
C GLY A 38 -11.18 37.31 -8.31
N GLU A 39 -11.15 37.86 -7.10
CA GLU A 39 -9.94 37.86 -6.27
C GLU A 39 -9.59 36.44 -5.76
N CYS A 40 -8.56 35.85 -6.36
CA CYS A 40 -8.06 34.53 -5.98
C CYS A 40 -7.06 34.61 -4.82
N HIS A 41 -7.57 34.51 -3.60
CA HIS A 41 -6.80 34.58 -2.34
C HIS A 41 -5.67 33.55 -2.22
N ARG A 42 -5.73 32.46 -3.00
CA ARG A 42 -4.79 31.34 -2.94
C ARG A 42 -3.93 31.21 -4.19
N GLY A 43 -3.97 32.22 -5.05
CA GLY A 43 -3.30 32.25 -6.34
C GLY A 43 -4.20 31.82 -7.49
N ILE A 44 -3.68 32.05 -8.70
CA ILE A 44 -4.32 31.73 -9.97
C ILE A 44 -3.67 30.46 -10.51
N THR A 45 -4.49 29.56 -11.04
CA THR A 45 -4.08 28.38 -11.78
C THR A 45 -4.82 28.35 -13.12
N TRP A 46 -4.58 27.32 -13.91
CA TRP A 46 -5.23 27.11 -15.19
C TRP A 46 -6.21 25.96 -15.15
N ASP A 47 -7.22 26.03 -16.01
CA ASP A 47 -8.18 24.96 -16.27
C ASP A 47 -7.52 23.67 -16.82
N VAL A 48 -8.35 22.67 -17.12
CA VAL A 48 -7.91 21.37 -17.63
C VAL A 48 -7.19 21.46 -18.98
N CYS A 49 -7.58 22.44 -19.81
CA CYS A 49 -7.02 22.68 -21.13
C CYS A 49 -5.85 23.66 -21.14
N ASN A 50 -5.48 24.19 -19.96
CA ASN A 50 -4.58 25.30 -19.77
C ASN A 50 -4.92 26.54 -20.63
N CYS A 51 -6.21 26.86 -20.79
CA CYS A 51 -6.68 28.00 -21.58
C CYS A 51 -7.12 29.15 -20.70
N CYS A 52 -8.04 28.90 -19.77
CA CYS A 52 -8.57 29.91 -18.89
C CYS A 52 -7.91 29.89 -17.52
N GLU A 53 -7.72 31.09 -16.96
CA GLU A 53 -7.34 31.27 -15.56
C GLU A 53 -8.50 30.88 -14.64
N VAL A 54 -8.19 30.21 -13.54
CA VAL A 54 -9.14 29.79 -12.50
C VAL A 54 -8.49 29.94 -11.12
N CYS A 55 -9.29 30.18 -10.08
CA CYS A 55 -8.74 30.27 -8.72
C CYS A 55 -8.23 28.92 -8.22
N ALA A 56 -7.05 28.94 -7.61
CA ALA A 56 -6.46 27.75 -7.03
C ALA A 56 -7.22 27.26 -5.79
N LYS A 57 -7.25 25.94 -5.61
CA LYS A 57 -7.86 25.26 -4.46
C LYS A 57 -7.04 25.52 -3.20
N GLY A 58 -7.69 25.53 -2.04
CA GLY A 58 -6.97 25.65 -0.78
C GLY A 58 -7.13 24.49 0.15
N ILE A 59 -6.66 24.70 1.37
CA ILE A 59 -6.50 23.63 2.35
C ILE A 59 -7.80 22.83 2.54
N ASN A 60 -7.67 21.51 2.47
CA ASN A 60 -8.73 20.50 2.52
C ASN A 60 -9.73 20.49 1.35
N ASP A 61 -9.64 21.42 0.39
CA ASP A 61 -10.45 21.38 -0.83
C ASP A 61 -10.04 20.17 -1.68
N GLU A 62 -11.01 19.62 -2.40
CA GLU A 62 -10.78 18.56 -3.37
C GLU A 62 -9.92 19.05 -4.53
N CYS A 63 -9.02 18.19 -4.99
CA CYS A 63 -8.05 18.50 -6.03
C CYS A 63 -7.69 17.26 -6.85
N GLY A 64 -7.07 17.45 -8.01
CA GLY A 64 -6.62 16.36 -8.86
C GLY A 64 -7.76 15.77 -9.70
N GLY A 65 -7.89 14.44 -9.70
CA GLY A 65 -8.70 13.71 -10.66
C GLY A 65 -8.13 13.76 -12.09
N PRO A 66 -8.82 13.14 -13.06
CA PRO A 66 -8.38 13.05 -14.45
C PRO A 66 -8.08 14.45 -15.01
N TRP A 67 -6.87 14.64 -15.55
CA TRP A 67 -6.38 15.94 -16.07
C TRP A 67 -6.52 17.13 -15.09
N SER A 68 -6.55 16.88 -13.78
CA SER A 68 -6.83 17.90 -12.75
C SER A 68 -8.22 18.54 -12.83
N ALA A 69 -9.25 17.79 -13.27
CA ALA A 69 -10.63 18.28 -13.35
C ALA A 69 -11.20 18.83 -12.03
N TYR A 70 -10.70 18.34 -10.88
CA TYR A 70 -11.10 18.84 -9.56
C TYR A 70 -10.28 20.07 -9.12
N GLY A 71 -9.37 20.55 -9.95
CA GLY A 71 -8.56 21.74 -9.72
C GLY A 71 -7.18 21.45 -9.13
N LYS A 72 -6.36 22.51 -9.13
CA LYS A 72 -4.98 22.50 -8.64
C LYS A 72 -4.88 23.32 -7.36
N CYS A 73 -4.03 22.88 -6.43
CA CYS A 73 -3.83 23.55 -5.16
C CYS A 73 -3.03 24.85 -5.33
N GLY A 74 -3.33 25.83 -4.49
CA GLY A 74 -2.67 27.13 -4.45
C GLY A 74 -1.28 27.10 -3.80
N PHE A 75 -0.71 28.29 -3.59
CA PHE A 75 0.65 28.44 -3.07
C PHE A 75 0.87 27.72 -1.74
N GLY A 76 1.99 26.98 -1.65
CA GLY A 76 2.38 26.25 -0.43
C GLY A 76 1.53 25.01 -0.12
N LEU A 77 0.66 24.60 -1.05
CA LEU A 77 -0.21 23.44 -0.92
C LEU A 77 0.12 22.39 -1.99
N THR A 78 -0.03 21.12 -1.62
CA THR A 78 0.13 19.96 -2.49
C THR A 78 -1.15 19.16 -2.49
N CYS A 79 -1.54 18.62 -3.64
CA CYS A 79 -2.67 17.71 -3.73
C CYS A 79 -2.28 16.33 -3.22
N LEU A 80 -2.70 15.99 -2.00
CA LEU A 80 -2.46 14.68 -1.41
C LEU A 80 -3.57 13.73 -1.84
N LYS A 81 -3.19 12.77 -2.69
CA LYS A 81 -4.04 11.67 -3.15
C LYS A 81 -3.77 10.44 -2.27
N ASP A 82 -4.81 9.71 -1.89
CA ASP A 82 -4.64 8.52 -1.05
C ASP A 82 -4.21 7.32 -1.91
N ALA A 83 -2.93 6.98 -1.84
CA ALA A 83 -2.39 5.83 -2.59
C ALA A 83 -2.89 4.48 -2.02
N ARG A 84 -3.55 4.45 -0.86
CA ARG A 84 -4.13 3.23 -0.28
C ARG A 84 -5.30 2.69 -1.10
N ASP A 85 -5.92 3.53 -1.93
CA ASP A 85 -6.95 3.13 -2.87
C ASP A 85 -6.36 2.44 -4.12
N CYS A 86 -5.03 2.37 -4.26
CA CYS A 86 -4.41 1.57 -5.30
C CYS A 86 -4.52 0.07 -4.94
N PRO A 87 -5.32 -0.74 -5.66
CA PRO A 87 -5.53 -2.15 -5.33
C PRO A 87 -4.26 -3.00 -5.53
N TYR A 88 -3.24 -2.45 -6.18
CA TYR A 88 -1.98 -3.10 -6.47
C TYR A 88 -0.90 -2.87 -5.41
N LEU A 89 -1.15 -2.06 -4.37
CA LEU A 89 -0.17 -1.74 -3.32
C LEU A 89 0.21 -2.95 -2.43
N PHE A 90 -0.58 -4.03 -2.45
CA PHE A 90 -0.37 -5.22 -1.61
C PHE A 90 -0.34 -6.55 -2.36
N ASN A 91 0.00 -6.55 -3.65
CA ASN A 91 0.08 -7.82 -4.39
C ASN A 91 1.46 -8.48 -4.16
N PRO A 92 1.56 -9.68 -3.55
CA PRO A 92 2.84 -10.35 -3.25
C PRO A 92 3.61 -10.83 -4.49
N ARG A 93 3.14 -10.52 -5.71
CA ARG A 93 3.85 -10.78 -6.97
C ARG A 93 4.76 -9.63 -7.41
N GLY A 94 4.76 -8.49 -6.70
CA GLY A 94 5.67 -7.39 -6.97
C GLY A 94 7.06 -7.68 -6.42
N SER A 95 8.04 -7.88 -7.30
CA SER A 95 9.45 -7.92 -6.91
C SER A 95 9.90 -6.52 -6.52
N ALA A 96 10.69 -6.39 -5.45
CA ALA A 96 11.29 -5.13 -5.01
C ALA A 96 12.26 -4.48 -6.05
N SER A 97 12.40 -5.08 -7.22
CA SER A 97 13.15 -4.58 -8.38
C SER A 97 12.38 -3.55 -9.23
N ASP A 98 11.05 -3.44 -9.09
CA ASP A 98 10.23 -2.49 -9.85
C ASP A 98 10.17 -1.11 -9.18
N THR A 99 11.33 -0.59 -8.79
CA THR A 99 11.50 0.78 -8.27
C THR A 99 11.35 1.80 -9.42
N GLY A 100 10.14 1.85 -9.95
CA GLY A 100 9.66 2.70 -11.04
C GLY A 100 8.23 2.34 -11.52
N SER A 101 7.46 1.60 -10.71
CA SER A 101 6.23 0.94 -11.14
C SER A 101 5.06 1.91 -11.37
N ASN A 102 4.94 2.31 -12.63
CA ASN A 102 3.77 2.75 -13.40
C ASN A 102 2.41 2.08 -13.09
N ILE A 103 2.31 1.11 -12.19
CA ILE A 103 1.06 0.39 -11.90
C ILE A 103 0.03 1.24 -11.16
N CYS A 104 0.47 2.17 -10.32
CA CYS A 104 -0.40 3.12 -9.64
C CYS A 104 -0.39 4.49 -10.31
N ASP A 105 0.39 4.73 -11.37
CA ASP A 105 0.45 6.05 -12.03
C ASP A 105 -0.89 6.39 -12.69
N GLU A 106 -1.55 5.42 -13.32
CA GLU A 106 -2.88 5.62 -13.90
C GLU A 106 -3.95 5.84 -12.80
N TYR A 107 -3.87 5.10 -11.69
CA TYR A 107 -4.75 5.29 -10.54
C TYR A 107 -4.55 6.67 -9.91
N LEU A 108 -3.30 7.06 -9.71
CA LEU A 108 -2.94 8.34 -9.11
C LEU A 108 -3.29 9.48 -10.06
N PHE A 109 -3.18 9.32 -11.37
CA PHE A 109 -3.62 10.30 -12.35
C PHE A 109 -5.12 10.60 -12.18
N ASN A 110 -5.95 9.56 -12.04
CA ASN A 110 -7.40 9.68 -11.91
C ASN A 110 -7.89 9.95 -10.47
N ALA A 111 -7.03 9.81 -9.46
CA ALA A 111 -7.43 9.96 -8.06
C ALA A 111 -7.72 11.42 -7.68
N ILE A 112 -8.82 11.60 -6.95
CA ILE A 112 -9.18 12.84 -6.28
C ILE A 112 -8.46 12.86 -4.93
N GLY A 113 -7.80 13.97 -4.64
CA GLY A 113 -7.10 14.20 -3.39
C GLY A 113 -7.67 15.39 -2.63
N ARG A 114 -6.95 15.79 -1.58
CA ARG A 114 -7.20 17.05 -0.88
C ARG A 114 -5.93 17.89 -0.81
N CYS A 115 -6.08 19.20 -0.90
CA CYS A 115 -4.96 20.10 -0.74
C CYS A 115 -4.49 20.12 0.71
N VAL A 116 -3.20 19.84 0.93
CA VAL A 116 -2.56 19.89 2.24
C VAL A 116 -1.33 20.77 2.17
N GLN A 117 -0.88 21.28 3.32
CA GLN A 117 0.34 22.07 3.37
C GLN A 117 1.55 21.22 2.98
N SER A 118 2.35 21.67 2.00
CA SER A 118 3.46 20.88 1.48
C SER A 118 4.47 20.49 2.58
N GLY A 119 4.69 21.37 3.56
CA GLY A 119 5.53 21.07 4.74
C GLY A 119 5.04 19.90 5.59
N ARG A 120 3.71 19.70 5.72
CA ARG A 120 3.12 18.59 6.49
C ARG A 120 3.34 17.24 5.83
N VAL A 121 3.40 17.19 4.50
CA VAL A 121 3.69 15.96 3.74
C VAL A 121 5.12 15.49 4.03
N VAL A 122 6.07 16.42 3.99
CA VAL A 122 7.48 16.15 4.31
C VAL A 122 7.64 15.74 5.77
N GLU A 123 6.99 16.46 6.69
CA GLU A 123 7.03 16.12 8.12
C GLU A 123 6.45 14.72 8.39
N SER A 124 5.36 14.37 7.74
CA SER A 124 4.73 13.05 7.87
C SER A 124 5.60 11.94 7.27
N ALA A 125 6.30 12.20 6.16
CA ALA A 125 7.27 11.25 5.60
C ALA A 125 8.48 11.06 6.53
N PHE A 126 9.02 12.15 7.08
CA PHE A 126 10.12 12.12 8.04
C PHE A 126 9.75 11.34 9.30
N LYS A 127 8.58 11.62 9.90
CA LYS A 127 8.09 10.89 11.09
C LYS A 127 7.94 9.39 10.83
N ARG A 128 7.48 8.99 9.65
CA ARG A 128 7.38 7.56 9.27
C ARG A 128 8.75 6.89 9.14
N ASN A 129 9.73 7.57 8.55
CA ASN A 129 11.08 7.03 8.42
C ASN A 129 11.75 6.88 9.78
N LEU A 130 11.62 7.89 10.65
CA LEU A 130 12.10 7.82 12.03
C LEU A 130 11.45 6.67 12.81
N ALA A 131 10.14 6.50 12.70
CA ALA A 131 9.44 5.38 13.35
C ALA A 131 9.93 4.01 12.84
N LYS A 132 10.20 3.89 11.53
CA LYS A 132 10.79 2.66 10.96
C LYS A 132 12.19 2.38 11.49
N GLU A 133 13.02 3.41 11.64
CA GLU A 133 14.37 3.28 12.20
C GLU A 133 14.33 2.82 13.66
N LEU A 134 13.46 3.43 14.47
CA LEU A 134 13.26 3.04 15.87
C LEU A 134 12.77 1.59 16.00
N LEU A 135 11.82 1.16 15.17
CA LEU A 135 11.35 -0.23 15.16
C LEU A 135 12.45 -1.21 14.73
N ALA A 136 13.26 -0.84 13.73
CA ALA A 136 14.39 -1.66 13.29
C ALA A 136 15.48 -1.76 14.37
N GLU A 137 15.72 -0.70 15.15
CA GLU A 137 16.62 -0.73 16.30
C GLU A 137 16.13 -1.65 17.40
N GLU A 138 14.85 -1.57 17.76
CA GLU A 138 14.26 -2.44 18.77
C GLU A 138 14.34 -3.92 18.38
N GLN A 139 14.06 -4.24 17.10
CA GLN A 139 14.22 -5.60 16.58
C GLN A 139 15.66 -6.10 16.66
N ARG A 140 16.65 -5.26 16.35
CA ARG A 140 18.08 -5.63 16.49
C ARG A 140 18.45 -5.91 17.94
N GLN A 141 17.97 -5.11 18.89
CA GLN A 141 18.23 -5.32 20.32
C GLN A 141 17.60 -6.62 20.82
N GLN A 142 16.35 -6.89 20.47
CA GLN A 142 15.67 -8.14 20.83
C GLN A 142 16.39 -9.36 20.24
N GLN A 143 16.84 -9.28 18.98
CA GLN A 143 17.55 -10.37 18.33
C GLN A 143 18.92 -10.63 18.98
N GLN A 144 19.65 -9.58 19.38
CA GLN A 144 20.88 -9.72 20.15
C GLN A 144 20.66 -10.36 21.52
N GLN A 145 19.60 -9.96 22.25
CA GLN A 145 19.26 -10.57 23.53
C GLN A 145 18.91 -12.06 23.40
N GLN A 146 18.15 -12.44 22.37
CA GLN A 146 17.84 -13.85 22.10
C GLN A 146 19.11 -14.66 21.80
N GLN A 147 20.04 -14.13 20.99
CA GLN A 147 21.31 -14.80 20.72
C GLN A 147 22.15 -14.98 21.99
N GLN A 148 22.19 -13.98 22.87
CA GLN A 148 22.89 -14.07 24.16
C GLN A 148 22.26 -15.14 25.07
N GLN A 149 20.93 -15.20 25.13
CA GLN A 149 20.21 -16.22 25.92
C GLN A 149 20.46 -17.64 25.38
N GLN A 150 20.41 -17.84 24.07
CA GLN A 150 20.72 -19.13 23.44
C GLN A 150 22.17 -19.55 23.72
N HIS A 151 23.13 -18.63 23.60
CA HIS A 151 24.52 -18.91 23.91
C HIS A 151 24.71 -19.27 25.39
N HIS A 152 23.99 -18.63 26.30
CA HIS A 152 24.02 -18.95 27.73
C HIS A 152 23.42 -20.33 28.01
N GLN A 153 22.25 -20.66 27.44
CA GLN A 153 21.64 -21.99 27.57
C GLN A 153 22.53 -23.09 27.03
N GLN A 154 23.18 -22.86 25.88
CA GLN A 154 24.10 -23.82 25.29
C GLN A 154 25.34 -24.05 26.17
N LYS A 155 25.84 -23.02 26.86
CA LYS A 155 26.90 -23.16 27.86
C LYS A 155 26.45 -23.98 29.07
N GLN A 156 25.22 -23.78 29.55
CA GLN A 156 24.66 -24.56 30.67
C GLN A 156 24.53 -26.04 30.31
N GLN A 157 23.97 -26.37 29.14
CA GLN A 157 23.86 -27.77 28.67
C GLN A 157 25.23 -28.45 28.49
N ARG A 158 26.26 -27.69 28.13
CA ARG A 158 27.62 -28.23 27.97
C ARG A 158 28.38 -28.39 29.30
N ALA A 159 27.88 -27.76 30.37
CA ALA A 159 28.45 -27.83 31.71
C ALA A 159 27.76 -28.87 32.61
N GLU A 160 26.67 -29.51 32.17
CA GLU A 160 26.15 -30.70 32.84
C GLU A 160 27.19 -31.83 32.72
N PRO A 161 27.73 -32.32 33.84
CA PRO A 161 28.52 -33.54 33.81
C PRO A 161 27.57 -34.70 33.44
N ALA A 162 28.05 -35.60 32.59
CA ALA A 162 27.41 -36.89 32.36
C ALA A 162 27.42 -37.68 33.68
N GLU A 163 26.44 -37.46 34.54
CA GLU A 163 26.13 -38.39 35.62
C GLU A 163 25.63 -39.67 34.96
N GLY A 164 26.55 -40.63 34.85
CA GLY A 164 26.29 -41.95 34.34
C GLY A 164 25.15 -42.60 35.13
N GLY A 165 24.04 -42.84 34.43
CA GLY A 165 23.02 -43.79 34.86
C GLY A 165 23.63 -45.20 34.88
N ILE A 166 24.18 -45.60 36.02
CA ILE A 166 24.54 -47.00 36.29
C ILE A 166 23.23 -47.74 36.54
N ASN A 167 22.62 -48.23 35.47
CA ASN A 167 21.47 -49.12 35.56
C ASN A 167 21.99 -50.50 35.98
N SER A 168 22.10 -50.74 37.28
CA SER A 168 22.47 -52.05 37.83
C SER A 168 21.32 -53.04 37.64
N HIS A 169 21.26 -53.63 36.44
CA HIS A 169 20.52 -54.86 36.15
C HIS A 169 21.07 -55.99 37.02
N LEU A 170 20.34 -56.30 38.10
CA LEU A 170 20.54 -57.52 38.89
C LEU A 170 20.28 -58.74 38.00
N THR A 171 21.35 -59.49 37.74
CA THR A 171 21.33 -60.83 37.13
C THR A 171 20.72 -61.85 38.10
N PRO A 172 19.79 -62.74 37.70
CA PRO A 172 19.44 -63.90 38.51
C PRO A 172 20.50 -64.98 38.31
N ARG A 173 21.38 -65.16 39.31
CA ARG A 173 22.37 -66.24 39.33
C ARG A 173 21.69 -67.50 39.85
N MET A 174 21.30 -68.39 38.92
CA MET A 174 21.03 -69.78 39.23
C MET A 174 22.33 -70.46 39.68
N THR A 175 22.33 -71.08 40.87
CA THR A 175 23.18 -72.23 41.19
C THR A 175 22.46 -73.21 42.11
N PRO A 176 22.72 -74.52 42.00
CA PRO A 176 21.88 -75.56 42.60
C PRO A 176 22.58 -76.32 43.76
N LEU A 177 21.82 -77.28 44.32
CA LEU A 177 22.25 -78.52 45.00
C LEU A 177 22.79 -78.50 46.46
N TRP A 178 22.01 -79.21 47.31
CA TRP A 178 22.38 -80.35 48.18
C TRP A 178 22.59 -80.20 49.70
N SER A 179 21.85 -81.11 50.38
CA SER A 179 22.13 -81.83 51.63
C SER A 179 22.18 -81.03 52.93
N ALA A 180 21.89 -81.56 54.11
CA ALA A 180 21.21 -82.76 54.62
C ALA A 180 21.42 -82.68 56.16
N ARG A 181 20.51 -83.31 56.93
CA ARG A 181 20.63 -83.69 58.35
C ARG A 181 20.44 -82.60 59.42
N GLY A 182 19.65 -83.00 60.42
CA GLY A 182 19.34 -82.34 61.66
C GLY A 182 18.01 -82.86 62.17
#